data_AF-A0A9E2QFJ4-F1
#
_entry.id   AF-A0A9E2QFJ4-F1
#
_cell.length_a   1.000
_cell.length_b   1.000
_cell.length_c   1.000
_cell.angle_alpha   90.00
_cell.angle_beta   90.00
_cell.angle_gamma   90.00
#
_symmetry.space_group_name_H-M   'P 1'
#
loop_
_entity.id
_entity.type
_entity.pdbx_description
1 polymer ?
#
loop_
_entity_poly.entity_id
_entity_poly.type
_entity_poly.pdbx_seq_one_letter_code
_entity_poly.pdbx_strand_id
1 'polypeptide(L)'
;MKRSTGSVTGSGWRRKISLRTKLFLVILFVALVCVVTSALLSKALTERQIEKSAKEYEEELGLTSSSPGLPTPPLPPKPRYMTLSFVLAGLLGLVLALVLSYTIAGRISRPLTGLTSAARKITSGDYGEKALIGGGREVKELGEAFNTLTEELERNEELRKNMVTDIAHELRNPLTTLRGNLELLEDHKIESDDETVGSLIKDAELLTRLVDDLRQLSLVEAGQLELEMGLIDIADTLSRVCQRLGHEATSAGISIFVETEPMLPRVSADRTRIEQVLGNLVGNSLKHTPEGGTVRVAAALRDGDIVFSVEDTGPGIEREELPYVFERFHRADRSRSRETGGAGLGLTIARGLVEAHGGRIWAESEVGRGTSIFFTLPVPVVEPGDAHHPY
;
A
#
# COMPACT_ATOMS: atom_id res chain seq x y z
N MET A 1 21.37 -27.91 16.01
CA MET A 1 22.30 -26.78 16.26
C MET A 1 21.82 -26.03 17.49
N LYS A 2 22.48 -26.23 18.64
CA LYS A 2 22.15 -25.57 19.92
C LYS A 2 22.75 -24.16 19.93
N ARG A 3 21.97 -23.14 20.29
CA ARG A 3 22.50 -21.92 20.90
C ARG A 3 21.65 -21.55 22.11
N SER A 4 22.26 -21.75 23.28
CA SER A 4 21.91 -21.09 24.53
C SER A 4 22.65 -19.75 24.62
N THR A 5 22.35 -19.01 25.69
CA THR A 5 22.90 -17.71 26.15
C THR A 5 22.09 -16.50 25.65
N GLY A 6 21.58 -15.61 26.50
CA GLY A 6 21.71 -15.48 27.95
C GLY A 6 20.54 -14.69 28.54
N SER A 7 20.15 -15.10 29.74
CA SER A 7 19.31 -14.37 30.68
C SER A 7 19.99 -13.06 31.08
N VAL A 8 19.35 -11.93 30.78
CA VAL A 8 19.64 -10.64 31.43
C VAL A 8 18.47 -10.34 32.37
N THR A 9 18.59 -10.85 33.59
CA THR A 9 17.82 -10.37 34.75
C THR A 9 18.40 -9.03 35.17
N GLY A 10 17.90 -7.96 34.54
CA GLY A 10 18.15 -6.57 34.90
C GLY A 10 16.96 -5.98 35.65
N SER A 11 17.14 -5.84 36.96
CA SER A 11 16.30 -5.15 37.94
C SER A 11 15.61 -3.86 37.48
N GLY A 12 14.40 -3.62 38.01
CA GLY A 12 14.00 -2.27 38.42
C GLY A 12 12.70 -1.74 37.82
N TRP A 13 11.56 -2.28 38.26
CA TRP A 13 10.41 -1.55 38.81
C TRP A 13 10.07 -0.13 38.28
N ARG A 14 10.26 0.16 37.00
CA ARG A 14 9.67 1.37 36.39
C ARG A 14 8.23 1.04 36.04
N ARG A 15 7.32 1.15 37.03
CA ARG A 15 5.88 1.30 36.76
C ARG A 15 5.78 2.37 35.68
N LYS A 16 5.38 2.01 34.46
CA LYS A 16 5.16 2.97 33.36
C LYS A 16 3.99 3.85 33.78
N ILE A 17 4.30 4.94 34.48
CA ILE A 17 3.36 6.00 34.83
C ILE A 17 2.66 6.40 33.53
N SER A 18 1.34 6.22 33.49
CA SER A 18 0.55 6.48 32.28
C SER A 18 0.77 7.92 31.81
N LEU A 19 0.67 8.19 30.51
CA LEU A 19 0.82 9.56 29.96
C LEU A 19 -0.11 10.54 30.69
N ARG A 20 -1.31 10.08 31.06
CA ARG A 20 -2.27 10.82 31.87
C ARG A 20 -1.69 11.24 33.21
N THR A 21 -1.07 10.30 33.92
CA THR A 21 -0.45 10.55 35.23
C THR A 21 0.76 11.48 35.10
N LYS A 22 1.54 11.39 34.01
CA LYS A 22 2.65 12.32 33.74
C LYS A 22 2.15 13.74 33.46
N LEU A 23 1.15 13.90 32.58
CA LEU A 23 0.55 15.21 32.29
C LEU A 23 -0.07 15.83 33.54
N PHE A 24 -0.78 15.03 34.32
CA PHE A 24 -1.38 15.44 35.59
C PHE A 24 -0.32 15.92 36.59
N LEU A 25 0.77 15.17 36.76
CA LEU A 25 1.87 15.55 37.67
C LEU A 25 2.59 16.83 37.22
N VAL A 26 2.81 17.00 35.90
CA VAL A 26 3.44 18.22 35.36
C VAL A 26 2.54 19.43 35.59
N ILE A 27 1.24 19.31 35.31
CA ILE A 27 0.29 20.42 35.49
C ILE A 27 0.07 20.74 36.97
N LEU A 28 -0.01 19.72 37.83
CA LEU A 28 -0.07 19.88 39.29
C LEU A 28 1.18 20.62 39.81
N PHE A 29 2.37 20.25 39.33
CA PHE A 29 3.62 20.89 39.70
C PHE A 29 3.67 22.36 39.26
N VAL A 30 3.34 22.64 38.00
CA VAL A 30 3.30 24.02 37.48
C VAL A 30 2.29 24.86 38.25
N ALA A 31 1.09 24.33 38.51
CA ALA A 31 0.07 25.02 39.29
C ALA A 31 0.55 25.30 40.72
N LEU A 32 1.17 24.34 41.40
CA LEU A 32 1.74 24.52 42.74
C LEU A 32 2.82 25.61 42.75
N VAL A 33 3.73 25.60 41.76
CA VAL A 33 4.75 26.63 41.60
C VAL A 33 4.11 28.01 41.40
N CYS A 34 3.06 28.13 40.57
CA CYS A 34 2.32 29.38 40.38
C CYS A 34 1.67 29.89 41.68
N VAL A 35 1.05 29.01 42.48
CA VAL A 35 0.45 29.42 43.77
C VAL A 35 1.52 29.89 44.75
N VAL A 36 2.62 29.13 44.89
CA VAL A 36 3.71 29.47 45.81
C VAL A 36 4.41 30.76 45.38
N THR A 37 4.72 30.92 44.10
CA THR A 37 5.36 32.14 43.57
C THR A 37 4.44 33.35 43.72
N SER A 38 3.14 33.22 43.45
CA SER A 38 2.15 34.28 43.67
C SER A 38 2.05 34.69 45.15
N ALA A 39 2.04 33.72 46.07
CA ALA A 39 2.01 33.98 47.50
C ALA A 39 3.30 34.67 48.01
N LEU A 40 4.47 34.22 47.55
CA LEU A 40 5.76 34.83 47.88
C LEU A 40 5.90 36.24 47.32
N LEU A 41 5.49 36.45 46.06
CA LEU A 41 5.51 37.77 45.42
C LEU A 41 4.54 38.73 46.10
N SER A 42 3.33 38.26 46.45
CA SER A 42 2.36 39.03 47.23
C SER A 42 2.95 39.47 48.57
N LYS A 43 3.59 38.56 49.31
CA LYS A 43 4.26 38.88 50.58
C LYS A 43 5.36 39.92 50.39
N ALA A 44 6.25 39.72 49.40
CA ALA A 44 7.37 40.61 49.13
C ALA A 44 6.93 42.02 48.70
N LEU A 45 5.89 42.12 47.85
CA LEU A 45 5.31 43.40 47.45
C LEU A 45 4.65 44.11 48.63
N THR A 46 3.96 43.37 49.49
CA THR A 46 3.32 43.93 50.69
C THR A 46 4.36 44.49 51.67
N GLU A 47 5.44 43.75 51.95
CA GLU A 47 6.53 44.21 52.83
C GLU A 47 7.21 45.47 52.27
N ARG A 48 7.54 45.47 50.96
CA ARG A 48 8.13 46.65 50.30
C ARG A 48 7.21 47.86 50.33
N GLN A 49 5.90 47.65 50.16
CA GLN A 49 4.94 48.74 50.16
C GLN A 49 4.78 49.32 51.57
N ILE A 50 4.78 48.48 52.62
CA ILE A 50 4.79 48.95 54.02
C ILE A 50 6.07 49.75 54.32
N GLU A 51 7.24 49.26 53.89
CA GLU A 51 8.51 49.96 54.13
C GLU A 51 8.58 51.30 53.38
N LYS A 52 8.08 51.34 52.13
CA LYS A 52 8.02 52.59 51.34
C LYS A 52 7.06 53.60 51.95
N SER A 53 5.86 53.15 52.36
CA SER A 53 4.90 54.02 53.05
C SER A 53 5.46 54.54 54.38
N ALA A 54 6.18 53.72 55.14
CA ALA A 54 6.81 54.18 56.38
C ALA A 54 7.86 55.28 56.13
N LYS A 55 8.70 55.13 55.10
CA LYS A 55 9.70 56.14 54.71
C LYS A 55 9.08 57.42 54.17
N GLU A 56 8.05 57.33 53.33
CA GLU A 56 7.30 58.50 52.82
C GLU A 56 6.66 59.29 53.97
N TYR A 57 6.10 58.60 54.98
CA TYR A 57 5.58 59.26 56.20
C TYR A 57 6.68 59.92 57.04
N GLU A 58 7.86 59.31 57.18
CA GLU A 58 9.00 59.92 57.89
C GLU A 58 9.55 61.16 57.17
N GLU A 59 9.59 61.11 55.83
CA GLU A 59 10.06 62.20 54.96
C GLU A 59 9.07 63.38 54.93
N GLU A 60 7.76 63.12 54.85
CA GLU A 60 6.70 64.14 54.84
C GLU A 60 6.58 64.90 56.17
N LEU A 61 6.94 64.27 57.30
CA LEU A 61 7.05 64.95 58.60
C LEU A 61 8.45 65.56 58.87
N GLY A 62 9.44 65.34 58.02
CA GLY A 62 10.80 65.86 58.19
C GLY A 62 11.54 65.33 59.43
N LEU A 63 11.24 64.10 59.86
CA LEU A 63 11.72 63.54 61.13
C LEU A 63 12.89 62.58 60.92
N THR A 64 14.00 62.80 61.64
CA THR A 64 15.06 61.80 61.83
C THR A 64 14.75 60.94 63.07
N SER A 65 15.14 59.66 63.03
CA SER A 65 14.75 58.50 63.86
C SER A 65 14.96 58.58 65.39
N SER A 66 14.87 59.75 66.04
CA SER A 66 15.25 59.93 67.45
C SER A 66 14.45 61.00 68.19
N SER A 67 13.13 61.10 67.95
CA SER A 67 12.27 62.02 68.70
C SER A 67 11.22 61.27 69.56
N PRO A 68 11.23 61.35 70.90
CA PRO A 68 10.28 60.64 71.75
C PRO A 68 8.93 61.36 71.80
N GLY A 69 7.83 60.66 71.48
CA GLY A 69 6.45 61.14 71.67
C GLY A 69 5.56 61.22 70.42
N LEU A 70 5.95 60.58 69.31
CA LEU A 70 5.18 60.67 68.06
C LEU A 70 3.86 59.87 68.06
N PRO A 71 2.80 60.38 67.39
CA PRO A 71 1.63 59.58 67.05
C PRO A 71 2.05 58.45 66.09
N THR A 72 1.70 57.22 66.43
CA THR A 72 2.00 56.06 65.58
C THR A 72 1.30 56.22 64.22
N PRO A 73 2.00 55.99 63.08
CA PRO A 73 1.39 56.10 61.77
C PRO A 73 0.17 55.15 61.67
N PRO A 74 -0.85 55.51 60.87
CA PRO A 74 -2.01 54.64 60.68
C PRO A 74 -1.53 53.29 60.16
N LEU A 75 -1.87 52.22 60.89
CA LEU A 75 -1.52 50.86 60.50
C LEU A 75 -2.07 50.60 59.08
N PRO A 76 -1.25 50.09 58.14
CA PRO A 76 -1.73 49.73 56.82
C PRO A 76 -2.88 48.70 56.93
N PRO A 77 -3.80 48.62 55.95
CA PRO A 77 -4.87 47.65 55.96
C PRO A 77 -4.30 46.24 56.18
N LYS A 78 -4.91 45.47 57.09
CA LYS A 78 -4.37 44.17 57.54
C LYS A 78 -4.02 43.30 56.33
N PRO A 79 -2.77 42.86 56.17
CA PRO A 79 -2.29 42.13 54.97
C PRO A 79 -2.99 40.78 54.75
N ARG A 80 -3.78 40.31 55.73
CA ARG A 80 -4.51 39.04 55.73
C ARG A 80 -5.54 38.92 54.60
N TYR A 81 -6.22 40.00 54.20
CA TYR A 81 -7.24 39.91 53.14
C TYR A 81 -6.62 39.78 51.75
N MET A 82 -5.49 40.45 51.54
CA MET A 82 -4.77 40.41 50.26
C MET A 82 -4.11 39.06 50.04
N THR A 83 -3.43 38.52 51.06
CA THR A 83 -2.83 37.18 51.00
C THR A 83 -3.89 36.09 50.84
N LEU A 84 -5.03 36.20 51.51
CA LEU A 84 -6.15 35.26 51.36
C LEU A 84 -6.73 35.25 49.94
N SER A 85 -6.88 36.43 49.32
CA SER A 85 -7.36 36.54 47.92
C SER A 85 -6.41 35.86 46.93
N PHE A 86 -5.10 36.05 47.07
CA PHE A 86 -4.10 35.38 46.23
C PHE A 86 -4.09 33.86 46.42
N VAL A 87 -4.24 33.38 47.66
CA VAL A 87 -4.33 31.94 47.96
C VAL A 87 -5.59 31.33 47.35
N LEU A 88 -6.74 31.97 47.49
CA LEU A 88 -8.01 31.54 46.88
C LEU A 88 -7.93 31.50 45.36
N ALA A 89 -7.37 32.55 44.73
CA ALA A 89 -7.17 32.60 43.28
C ALA A 89 -6.23 31.47 42.81
N GLY A 90 -5.15 31.22 43.56
CA GLY A 90 -4.23 30.11 43.29
C GLY A 90 -4.90 28.74 43.39
N LEU A 91 -5.73 28.52 44.41
CA LEU A 91 -6.45 27.27 44.62
C LEU A 91 -7.49 27.03 43.52
N LEU A 92 -8.21 28.07 43.09
CA LEU A 92 -9.14 28.01 41.96
C LEU A 92 -8.40 27.67 40.65
N GLY A 93 -7.26 28.33 40.40
CA GLY A 93 -6.41 28.04 39.24
C GLY A 93 -5.89 26.60 39.22
N LEU A 94 -5.52 26.07 40.39
CA LEU A 94 -5.13 24.67 40.54
C LEU A 94 -6.28 23.72 40.17
N VAL A 95 -7.49 23.94 40.71
CA VAL A 95 -8.66 23.11 40.38
C VAL A 95 -8.93 23.13 38.88
N LEU A 96 -8.92 24.32 38.25
CA LEU A 96 -9.15 24.46 36.80
C LEU A 96 -8.07 23.72 35.99
N ALA A 97 -6.80 23.83 36.39
CA ALA A 97 -5.69 23.16 35.73
C ALA A 97 -5.81 21.63 35.84
N LEU A 98 -6.23 21.10 36.99
CA LEU A 98 -6.46 19.66 37.17
C LEU A 98 -7.61 19.15 36.31
N VAL A 99 -8.72 19.89 36.22
CA VAL A 99 -9.87 19.53 35.36
C VAL A 99 -9.47 19.55 33.89
N LEU A 100 -8.76 20.61 33.45
CA LEU A 100 -8.29 20.72 32.07
C LEU A 100 -7.25 19.64 31.73
N SER A 101 -6.35 19.33 32.65
CA SER A 101 -5.39 18.21 32.50
C SER A 101 -6.12 16.88 32.31
N TYR A 102 -7.08 16.58 33.17
CA TYR A 102 -7.83 15.33 33.13
C TYR A 102 -8.60 15.16 31.82
N THR A 103 -9.23 16.24 31.34
CA THR A 103 -9.99 16.23 30.08
C THR A 103 -9.10 16.06 28.85
N ILE A 104 -7.98 16.79 28.75
CA ILE A 104 -7.01 16.66 27.64
C ILE A 104 -6.35 15.28 27.65
N ALA A 105 -5.91 14.81 28.81
CA ALA A 105 -5.35 13.47 28.99
C ALA A 105 -6.35 12.37 28.61
N GLY A 106 -7.63 12.60 28.89
CA GLY A 106 -8.75 11.79 28.42
C GLY A 106 -8.82 11.71 26.90
N ARG A 107 -8.80 12.87 26.22
CA ARG A 107 -8.96 13.02 24.76
C ARG A 107 -7.80 12.48 23.92
N ILE A 108 -6.58 12.47 24.45
CA ILE A 108 -5.39 11.98 23.70
C ILE A 108 -5.08 10.52 24.03
N SER A 109 -5.09 10.13 25.31
CA SER A 109 -4.63 8.78 25.68
C SER A 109 -5.60 7.66 25.29
N ARG A 110 -6.92 7.92 25.28
CA ARG A 110 -7.93 6.89 24.91
C ARG A 110 -7.76 6.44 23.46
N PRO A 111 -7.76 7.35 22.46
CA PRO A 111 -7.57 6.96 21.06
C PRO A 111 -6.25 6.25 20.81
N LEU A 112 -5.14 6.74 21.39
CA LEU A 112 -3.82 6.11 21.23
C LEU A 112 -3.76 4.69 21.80
N THR A 113 -4.45 4.42 22.91
CA THR A 113 -4.53 3.07 23.49
C THR A 113 -5.38 2.14 22.60
N GLY A 114 -6.44 2.69 21.98
CA GLY A 114 -7.25 1.98 20.98
C GLY A 114 -6.42 1.60 19.76
N LEU A 115 -5.72 2.56 19.15
CA LEU A 115 -4.79 2.35 18.03
C LEU A 115 -3.71 1.32 18.38
N THR A 116 -3.11 1.41 19.58
CA THR A 116 -2.09 0.43 20.00
C THR A 116 -2.67 -0.98 20.13
N SER A 117 -3.92 -1.11 20.59
CA SER A 117 -4.59 -2.40 20.72
C SER A 117 -4.95 -2.98 19.34
N ALA A 118 -5.49 -2.15 18.44
CA ALA A 118 -5.78 -2.53 17.06
C ALA A 118 -4.50 -2.96 16.33
N ALA A 119 -3.41 -2.19 16.44
CA ALA A 119 -2.11 -2.52 15.85
C ALA A 119 -1.55 -3.86 16.37
N ARG A 120 -1.78 -4.22 17.63
CA ARG A 120 -1.39 -5.54 18.16
C ARG A 120 -2.23 -6.68 17.57
N LYS A 121 -3.50 -6.45 17.24
CA LYS A 121 -4.34 -7.47 16.61
C LYS A 121 -3.94 -7.73 15.16
N ILE A 122 -3.49 -6.69 14.44
CA ILE A 122 -2.86 -6.84 13.12
C ILE A 122 -1.65 -7.79 13.20
N THR A 123 -0.81 -7.68 14.25
CA THR A 123 0.34 -8.61 14.40
C THR A 123 -0.07 -10.07 14.64
N SER A 124 -1.32 -10.33 15.03
CA SER A 124 -1.88 -11.68 15.13
C SER A 124 -2.66 -12.13 13.89
N GLY A 125 -2.66 -11.33 12.81
CA GLY A 125 -3.34 -11.63 11.54
C GLY A 125 -4.83 -11.32 11.53
N ASP A 126 -5.32 -10.55 12.51
CA ASP A 126 -6.70 -10.06 12.56
C ASP A 126 -6.75 -8.62 12.04
N TYR A 127 -7.16 -8.48 10.77
CA TYR A 127 -7.20 -7.20 10.05
C TYR A 127 -8.59 -6.53 10.08
N GLY A 128 -9.64 -7.20 10.59
CA GLY A 128 -11.01 -6.67 10.51
C GLY A 128 -11.33 -5.56 11.52
N GLU A 129 -10.42 -5.25 12.45
CA GLU A 129 -10.68 -4.31 13.54
C GLU A 129 -10.23 -2.88 13.21
N LYS A 130 -11.22 -2.01 13.00
CA LYS A 130 -10.99 -0.58 12.80
C LYS A 130 -10.60 0.11 14.11
N ALA A 131 -9.62 0.99 14.05
CA ALA A 131 -9.29 1.86 15.16
C ALA A 131 -10.41 2.89 15.41
N LEU A 132 -10.74 3.10 16.70
CA LEU A 132 -11.70 4.12 17.11
C LEU A 132 -11.17 5.52 16.78
N ILE A 133 -11.86 6.22 15.87
CA ILE A 133 -11.52 7.59 15.46
C ILE A 133 -12.05 8.58 16.51
N GLY A 134 -11.16 9.24 17.23
CA GLY A 134 -11.51 10.25 18.22
C GLY A 134 -10.30 11.08 18.66
N GLY A 135 -10.55 12.23 19.31
CA GLY A 135 -9.48 13.14 19.76
C GLY A 135 -9.37 14.41 18.91
N GLY A 136 -8.21 15.08 19.00
CA GLY A 136 -7.86 16.24 18.17
C GLY A 136 -7.69 15.88 16.69
N ARG A 137 -7.49 16.88 15.84
CA ARG A 137 -7.40 16.72 14.37
C ARG A 137 -6.31 15.71 13.98
N GLU A 138 -5.12 15.85 14.54
CA GLU A 138 -3.94 15.03 14.24
C GLU A 138 -4.14 13.54 14.61
N VAL A 139 -4.88 13.30 15.70
CA VAL A 139 -5.19 11.94 16.16
C VAL A 139 -6.25 11.28 15.27
N LYS A 140 -7.19 12.08 14.73
CA LYS A 140 -8.16 11.60 13.76
C LYS A 140 -7.51 11.27 12.42
N GLU A 141 -6.67 12.15 11.89
CA GLU A 141 -5.91 11.91 10.64
C GLU A 141 -5.07 10.63 10.75
N LEU A 142 -4.41 10.41 11.89
CA LEU A 142 -3.68 9.15 12.14
C LEU A 142 -4.60 7.92 12.20
N GLY A 143 -5.78 8.05 12.82
CA GLY A 143 -6.76 6.98 12.89
C GLY A 143 -7.34 6.61 11.53
N GLU A 144 -7.60 7.60 10.69
CA GLU A 144 -8.05 7.42 9.30
C GLU A 144 -6.97 6.74 8.46
N ALA A 145 -5.73 7.24 8.49
CA ALA A 145 -4.61 6.62 7.78
C ALA A 145 -4.36 5.17 8.23
N PHE A 146 -4.48 4.89 9.54
CA PHE A 146 -4.37 3.53 10.07
C PHE A 146 -5.48 2.62 9.56
N ASN A 147 -6.73 3.10 9.50
CA ASN A 147 -7.85 2.33 9.00
C ASN A 147 -7.71 2.05 7.49
N THR A 148 -7.28 3.02 6.69
CA THR A 148 -6.98 2.80 5.26
C THR A 148 -5.90 1.74 5.07
N LEU A 149 -4.79 1.83 5.82
CA LEU A 149 -3.74 0.81 5.77
C LEU A 149 -4.27 -0.57 6.16
N THR A 150 -5.14 -0.65 7.16
CA THR A 150 -5.71 -1.92 7.62
C THR A 150 -6.65 -2.53 6.59
N GLU A 151 -7.48 -1.71 5.92
CA GLU A 151 -8.34 -2.13 4.81
C GLU A 151 -7.51 -2.64 3.62
N GLU A 152 -6.40 -1.97 3.28
CA GLU A 152 -5.47 -2.43 2.23
C GLU A 152 -4.82 -3.78 2.60
N LEU A 153 -4.41 -3.95 3.87
CA LEU A 153 -3.85 -5.22 4.35
C LEU A 153 -4.88 -6.36 4.32
N GLU A 154 -6.11 -6.11 4.78
CA GLU A 154 -7.19 -7.09 4.75
C GLU A 154 -7.47 -7.52 3.31
N ARG A 155 -7.62 -6.55 2.39
CA ARG A 155 -7.80 -6.82 0.96
C ARG A 155 -6.64 -7.61 0.37
N ASN A 156 -5.39 -7.28 0.71
CA ASN A 156 -4.22 -8.01 0.22
C ASN A 156 -4.22 -9.47 0.74
N GLU A 157 -4.54 -9.68 2.01
CA GLU A 157 -4.62 -11.02 2.59
C GLU A 157 -5.75 -11.85 1.98
N GLU A 158 -6.92 -11.25 1.72
CA GLU A 158 -8.01 -11.90 1.00
C GLU A 158 -7.58 -12.29 -0.42
N LEU A 159 -6.97 -11.38 -1.17
CA LEU A 159 -6.43 -11.66 -2.50
C LEU A 159 -5.40 -12.79 -2.47
N ARG A 160 -4.52 -12.80 -1.47
CA ARG A 160 -3.51 -13.86 -1.27
C ARG A 160 -4.16 -15.22 -0.98
N LYS A 161 -5.18 -15.26 -0.11
CA LYS A 161 -5.92 -16.49 0.21
C LYS A 161 -6.68 -17.04 -1.00
N ASN A 162 -7.36 -16.16 -1.74
CA ASN A 162 -8.06 -16.51 -2.96
C ASN A 162 -7.07 -17.07 -3.99
N MET A 163 -5.93 -16.39 -4.19
CA MET A 163 -4.87 -16.86 -5.08
C MET A 163 -4.37 -18.27 -4.72
N VAL A 164 -4.08 -18.56 -3.45
CA VAL A 164 -3.66 -19.91 -3.03
C VAL A 164 -4.75 -20.95 -3.33
N THR A 165 -6.01 -20.58 -3.16
CA THR A 165 -7.16 -21.47 -3.40
C THR A 165 -7.31 -21.76 -4.89
N ASP A 166 -7.25 -20.71 -5.73
CA ASP A 166 -7.36 -20.82 -7.18
C ASP A 166 -6.20 -21.64 -7.77
N ILE A 167 -4.97 -21.38 -7.32
CA ILE A 167 -3.78 -22.17 -7.68
C ILE A 167 -3.98 -23.65 -7.36
N ALA A 168 -4.47 -23.96 -6.16
CA ALA A 168 -4.68 -25.34 -5.75
C ALA A 168 -5.73 -26.05 -6.63
N HIS A 169 -6.78 -25.34 -7.03
CA HIS A 169 -7.81 -25.87 -7.93
C HIS A 169 -7.28 -26.11 -9.35
N GLU A 170 -6.58 -25.14 -9.93
CA GLU A 170 -6.08 -25.23 -11.30
C GLU A 170 -4.94 -26.25 -11.45
N LEU A 171 -4.13 -26.49 -10.42
CA LEU A 171 -3.15 -27.58 -10.43
C LEU A 171 -3.77 -28.96 -10.22
N ARG A 172 -4.81 -29.05 -9.36
CA ARG A 172 -5.45 -30.35 -9.04
C ARG A 172 -6.12 -30.97 -10.26
N ASN A 173 -6.74 -30.18 -11.13
CA ASN A 173 -7.46 -30.69 -12.30
C ASN A 173 -6.56 -31.49 -13.26
N PRO A 174 -5.51 -30.92 -13.88
CA PRO A 174 -4.62 -31.65 -14.78
C PRO A 174 -3.86 -32.77 -14.06
N LEU A 175 -3.50 -32.58 -12.79
CA LEU A 175 -2.86 -33.64 -12.00
C LEU A 175 -3.79 -34.85 -11.78
N THR A 176 -5.09 -34.63 -11.60
CA THR A 176 -6.08 -35.69 -11.44
C THR A 176 -6.29 -36.45 -12.75
N THR A 177 -6.34 -35.74 -13.88
CA THR A 177 -6.42 -36.35 -15.22
C THR A 177 -5.18 -37.18 -15.53
N LEU A 178 -3.99 -36.60 -15.35
CA LEU A 178 -2.71 -37.26 -15.57
C LEU A 178 -2.61 -38.52 -14.71
N ARG A 179 -2.92 -38.44 -13.42
CA ARG A 179 -2.92 -39.60 -12.53
C ARG A 179 -3.92 -40.67 -12.97
N GLY A 180 -5.16 -40.28 -13.32
CA GLY A 180 -6.18 -41.22 -13.77
C GLY A 180 -5.78 -41.96 -15.04
N ASN A 181 -5.18 -41.27 -16.01
CA ASN A 181 -4.68 -41.89 -17.24
C ASN A 181 -3.51 -42.86 -16.96
N LEU A 182 -2.60 -42.50 -16.04
CA LEU A 182 -1.53 -43.40 -15.60
C LEU A 182 -2.07 -44.65 -14.88
N GLU A 183 -3.07 -44.51 -14.00
CA GLU A 183 -3.73 -45.64 -13.33
C GLU A 183 -4.43 -46.57 -14.35
N LEU A 184 -5.06 -46.01 -15.39
CA LEU A 184 -5.69 -46.81 -16.46
C LEU A 184 -4.66 -47.57 -17.31
N LEU A 185 -3.49 -46.97 -17.57
CA LEU A 185 -2.38 -47.65 -18.26
C LEU A 185 -1.78 -48.77 -17.41
N GLU A 186 -1.59 -48.51 -16.10
CA GLU A 186 -1.10 -49.49 -15.13
C GLU A 186 -2.04 -50.70 -15.03
N ASP A 187 -3.35 -50.46 -14.98
CA ASP A 187 -4.39 -51.50 -14.95
C ASP A 187 -4.62 -52.19 -16.32
N HIS A 188 -3.88 -51.79 -17.37
CA HIS A 188 -4.07 -52.24 -18.76
C HIS A 188 -5.50 -52.06 -19.28
N LYS A 189 -6.21 -51.03 -18.78
CA LYS A 189 -7.57 -50.67 -19.21
C LYS A 189 -7.60 -49.80 -20.47
N ILE A 190 -6.48 -49.15 -20.79
CA ILE A 190 -6.26 -48.42 -22.04
C ILE A 190 -4.91 -48.84 -22.65
N GLU A 191 -4.80 -48.76 -23.97
CA GLU A 191 -3.56 -49.09 -24.68
C GLU A 191 -2.55 -47.94 -24.57
N SER A 192 -1.27 -48.29 -24.48
CA SER A 192 -0.17 -47.32 -24.50
C SER A 192 0.18 -46.94 -25.95
N ASP A 193 -0.74 -46.28 -26.64
CA ASP A 193 -0.52 -45.75 -27.98
C ASP A 193 0.10 -44.34 -27.96
N ASP A 194 0.56 -43.89 -29.13
CA ASP A 194 1.19 -42.57 -29.28
C ASP A 194 0.23 -41.42 -28.93
N GLU A 195 -1.08 -41.63 -29.07
CA GLU A 195 -2.12 -40.65 -28.71
C GLU A 195 -2.22 -40.47 -27.20
N THR A 196 -2.27 -41.58 -26.44
CA THR A 196 -2.34 -41.57 -24.98
C THR A 196 -1.05 -41.01 -24.37
N VAL A 197 0.11 -41.42 -24.89
CA VAL A 197 1.42 -40.87 -24.47
C VAL A 197 1.51 -39.38 -24.81
N GLY A 198 1.07 -38.98 -26.01
CA GLY A 198 1.03 -37.58 -26.42
C GLY A 198 0.12 -36.73 -25.53
N SER A 199 -1.01 -37.27 -25.09
CA SER A 199 -1.92 -36.61 -24.15
C SER A 199 -1.28 -36.39 -22.77
N LEU A 200 -0.61 -37.41 -22.22
CA LEU A 200 0.12 -37.31 -20.94
C LEU A 200 1.25 -36.27 -20.99
N ILE A 201 1.99 -36.21 -22.11
CA ILE A 201 3.03 -35.19 -22.32
C ILE A 201 2.42 -33.80 -22.33
N LYS A 202 1.30 -33.59 -23.06
CA LYS A 202 0.59 -32.30 -23.09
C LYS A 202 0.11 -31.86 -21.70
N ASP A 203 -0.40 -32.78 -20.89
CA ASP A 203 -0.82 -32.50 -19.51
C ASP A 203 0.38 -32.09 -18.62
N ALA A 204 1.52 -32.75 -18.77
CA ALA A 204 2.76 -32.42 -18.04
C ALA A 204 3.34 -31.05 -18.48
N GLU A 205 3.31 -30.76 -19.78
CA GLU A 205 3.71 -29.46 -20.33
C GLU A 205 2.78 -28.33 -19.87
N LEU A 206 1.47 -28.60 -19.76
CA LEU A 206 0.51 -27.65 -19.18
C LEU A 206 0.83 -27.37 -17.72
N LEU A 207 1.09 -28.40 -16.91
CA LEU A 207 1.50 -28.24 -15.51
C LEU A 207 2.79 -27.43 -15.37
N THR A 208 3.77 -27.67 -16.23
CA THR A 208 5.05 -26.93 -16.23
C THR A 208 4.80 -25.46 -16.53
N ARG A 209 4.04 -25.15 -17.60
CA ARG A 209 3.66 -23.77 -17.95
C ARG A 209 2.89 -23.08 -16.83
N LEU A 210 1.94 -23.77 -16.19
CA LEU A 210 1.20 -23.25 -15.04
C LEU A 210 2.13 -22.86 -13.89
N VAL A 211 3.09 -23.71 -13.53
CA VAL A 211 4.05 -23.41 -12.46
C VAL A 211 4.92 -22.20 -12.81
N ASP A 212 5.39 -22.09 -14.05
CA ASP A 212 6.17 -20.95 -14.51
C ASP A 212 5.37 -19.64 -14.51
N ASP A 213 4.13 -19.68 -15.00
CA ASP A 213 3.20 -18.55 -14.99
C ASP A 213 2.94 -18.06 -13.56
N LEU A 214 2.73 -18.98 -12.61
CA LEU A 214 2.53 -18.65 -11.19
C LEU A 214 3.76 -18.06 -10.53
N ARG A 215 4.95 -18.60 -10.84
CA ARG A 215 6.21 -18.03 -10.36
C ARG A 215 6.37 -16.60 -10.86
N GLN A 216 6.06 -16.37 -12.13
CA GLN A 216 6.17 -15.04 -12.72
C GLN A 216 5.16 -14.06 -12.15
N LEU A 217 3.90 -14.48 -12.00
CA LEU A 217 2.87 -13.66 -11.36
C LEU A 217 3.27 -13.28 -9.93
N SER A 218 3.83 -14.23 -9.17
CA SER A 218 4.31 -13.98 -7.80
C SER A 218 5.42 -12.91 -7.76
N LEU A 219 6.34 -12.90 -8.75
CA LEU A 219 7.41 -11.90 -8.84
C LEU A 219 6.86 -10.51 -9.17
N VAL A 220 5.89 -10.43 -10.09
CA VAL A 220 5.20 -9.19 -10.45
C VAL A 220 4.51 -8.61 -9.23
N GLU A 221 3.71 -9.40 -8.52
CA GLU A 221 2.92 -8.93 -7.38
C GLU A 221 3.75 -8.53 -6.16
N ALA A 222 4.89 -9.20 -5.97
CA ALA A 222 5.84 -8.82 -4.94
C ALA A 222 6.63 -7.54 -5.28
N GLY A 223 6.47 -6.99 -6.50
CA GLY A 223 7.31 -5.91 -7.01
C GLY A 223 8.79 -6.29 -7.12
N GLN A 224 9.08 -7.59 -7.24
CA GLN A 224 10.42 -8.17 -7.29
C GLN A 224 10.87 -8.51 -8.71
N LEU A 225 10.09 -8.09 -9.71
CA LEU A 225 10.47 -8.26 -11.10
C LEU A 225 11.58 -7.26 -11.46
N GLU A 226 12.81 -7.75 -11.53
CA GLU A 226 13.92 -6.98 -12.10
C GLU A 226 13.80 -6.97 -13.63
N LEU A 227 13.72 -5.78 -14.22
CA LEU A 227 13.65 -5.58 -15.66
C LEU A 227 15.05 -5.30 -16.21
N GLU A 228 15.44 -6.04 -17.25
CA GLU A 228 16.68 -5.78 -17.99
C GLU A 228 16.40 -4.74 -19.08
N MET A 229 16.39 -3.47 -18.67
CA MET A 229 16.05 -2.36 -19.57
C MET A 229 17.12 -2.17 -20.65
N GLY A 230 16.68 -2.11 -21.91
CA GLY A 230 17.54 -1.81 -23.05
C GLY A 230 16.79 -1.10 -24.17
N LEU A 231 17.51 -0.46 -25.09
CA LEU A 231 16.89 0.15 -26.27
C LEU A 231 16.45 -0.94 -27.25
N ILE A 232 15.13 -1.12 -27.41
CA ILE A 232 14.55 -2.11 -28.32
C ILE A 232 14.03 -1.45 -29.60
N ASP A 233 14.12 -2.19 -30.70
CA ASP A 233 13.46 -1.87 -31.96
C ASP A 233 12.08 -2.56 -31.97
N ILE A 234 11.02 -1.78 -32.15
CA ILE A 234 9.64 -2.24 -32.03
C ILE A 234 9.25 -3.14 -33.21
N ALA A 235 9.63 -2.76 -34.43
CA ALA A 235 9.28 -3.51 -35.64
C ALA A 235 9.97 -4.89 -35.65
N ASP A 236 11.24 -4.92 -35.25
CA ASP A 236 12.03 -6.14 -35.07
C ASP A 236 11.43 -7.05 -33.98
N THR A 237 10.97 -6.47 -32.86
CA THR A 237 10.33 -7.20 -31.76
C THR A 237 9.00 -7.82 -32.20
N LEU A 238 8.13 -7.05 -32.87
CA LEU A 238 6.86 -7.56 -33.42
C LEU A 238 7.09 -8.68 -34.44
N SER A 239 8.04 -8.48 -35.35
CA SER A 239 8.36 -9.45 -36.40
C SER A 239 8.82 -10.80 -35.82
N ARG A 240 9.68 -10.78 -34.79
CA ARG A 240 10.14 -12.00 -34.12
C ARG A 240 9.00 -12.78 -33.46
N VAL A 241 8.11 -12.09 -32.75
CA VAL A 241 6.98 -12.75 -32.08
C VAL A 241 6.03 -13.37 -33.09
N CYS A 242 5.69 -12.63 -34.16
CA CYS A 242 4.79 -13.12 -35.20
C CYS A 242 5.41 -14.26 -36.01
N GLN A 243 6.72 -14.23 -36.27
CA GLN A 243 7.42 -15.33 -36.93
C GLN A 243 7.42 -16.60 -36.07
N ARG A 244 7.64 -16.48 -34.75
CA ARG A 244 7.59 -17.60 -33.81
C ARG A 244 6.21 -18.26 -33.77
N LEU A 245 5.14 -17.47 -33.80
CA LEU A 245 3.75 -17.95 -33.76
C LEU A 245 3.19 -18.28 -35.16
N GLY A 246 3.93 -18.02 -36.22
CA GLY A 246 3.47 -18.22 -37.60
C GLY A 246 3.15 -19.69 -37.92
N HIS A 247 3.88 -20.64 -37.32
CA HIS A 247 3.59 -22.07 -37.50
C HIS A 247 2.24 -22.44 -36.88
N GLU A 248 1.98 -22.01 -35.64
CA GLU A 248 0.72 -22.24 -34.94
C GLU A 248 -0.46 -21.60 -35.68
N ALA A 249 -0.29 -20.37 -36.15
CA ALA A 249 -1.31 -19.69 -36.96
C ALA A 249 -1.62 -20.43 -38.27
N THR A 250 -0.59 -20.90 -38.97
CA THR A 250 -0.75 -21.66 -40.22
C THR A 250 -1.47 -22.99 -39.96
N SER A 251 -1.10 -23.71 -38.90
CA SER A 251 -1.75 -24.96 -38.50
C SER A 251 -3.21 -24.76 -38.08
N ALA A 252 -3.56 -23.58 -37.56
CA ALA A 252 -4.93 -23.20 -37.21
C ALA A 252 -5.71 -22.55 -38.37
N GLY A 253 -5.09 -22.37 -39.55
CA GLY A 253 -5.70 -21.71 -40.70
C GLY A 253 -6.00 -20.22 -40.49
N ILE A 254 -5.22 -19.54 -39.66
CA ILE A 254 -5.38 -18.11 -39.32
C ILE A 254 -4.25 -17.29 -39.96
N SER A 255 -4.60 -16.11 -40.50
CA SER A 255 -3.59 -15.18 -41.07
C SER A 255 -3.15 -14.15 -40.03
N ILE A 256 -1.83 -13.97 -39.87
CA ILE A 256 -1.25 -12.89 -39.04
C ILE A 256 -0.78 -11.74 -39.95
N PHE A 257 -1.20 -10.52 -39.63
CA PHE A 257 -0.74 -9.29 -40.28
C PHE A 257 0.06 -8.43 -39.29
N VAL A 258 1.21 -7.93 -39.72
CA VAL A 258 2.05 -7.03 -38.91
C VAL A 258 2.07 -5.66 -39.56
N GLU A 259 1.64 -4.64 -38.82
CA GLU A 259 1.57 -3.26 -39.29
C GLU A 259 2.38 -2.36 -38.34
N THR A 260 3.38 -1.66 -38.84
CA THR A 260 4.15 -0.71 -38.02
C THR A 260 4.22 0.64 -38.71
N GLU A 261 4.05 1.71 -37.94
CA GLU A 261 4.28 3.04 -38.49
C GLU A 261 5.75 3.20 -38.90
N PRO A 262 6.02 3.88 -40.03
CA PRO A 262 7.39 4.17 -40.43
C PRO A 262 8.11 4.98 -39.35
N MET A 263 9.38 4.62 -39.06
CA MET A 263 10.29 5.38 -38.19
C MET A 263 9.84 5.52 -36.71
N LEU A 264 9.29 4.46 -36.11
CA LEU A 264 9.07 4.45 -34.67
C LEU A 264 10.39 4.62 -33.89
N PRO A 265 10.41 5.41 -32.81
CA PRO A 265 11.60 5.57 -31.98
C PRO A 265 11.91 4.26 -31.25
N ARG A 266 13.20 4.04 -30.93
CA ARG A 266 13.59 2.97 -30.02
C ARG A 266 13.13 3.32 -28.61
N VAL A 267 12.60 2.34 -27.90
CA VAL A 267 12.09 2.51 -26.52
C VAL A 267 13.00 1.77 -25.56
N SER A 268 13.20 2.34 -24.37
CA SER A 268 13.88 1.66 -23.26
C SER A 268 12.90 0.68 -22.61
N ALA A 269 13.06 -0.62 -22.85
CA ALA A 269 12.23 -1.68 -22.30
C ALA A 269 13.00 -3.00 -22.20
N ASP A 270 12.50 -3.94 -21.40
CA ASP A 270 13.02 -5.30 -21.40
C ASP A 270 12.44 -6.09 -22.59
N ARG A 271 13.28 -6.35 -23.60
CA ARG A 271 12.87 -7.03 -24.83
C ARG A 271 12.16 -8.35 -24.55
N THR A 272 12.72 -9.17 -23.67
CA THR A 272 12.22 -10.52 -23.39
C THR A 272 10.83 -10.45 -22.80
N ARG A 273 10.59 -9.48 -21.91
CA ARG A 273 9.28 -9.27 -21.29
C ARG A 273 8.26 -8.71 -22.26
N ILE A 274 8.65 -7.79 -23.15
CA ILE A 274 7.73 -7.29 -24.19
C ILE A 274 7.39 -8.38 -25.20
N GLU A 275 8.35 -9.21 -25.61
CA GLU A 275 8.08 -10.38 -26.46
C GLU A 275 7.16 -11.39 -25.77
N GLN A 276 7.20 -11.48 -24.43
CA GLN A 276 6.28 -12.29 -23.63
C GLN A 276 4.86 -11.70 -23.57
N VAL A 277 4.73 -10.38 -23.35
CA VAL A 277 3.43 -9.68 -23.42
C VAL A 277 2.79 -9.97 -24.77
N LEU A 278 3.51 -9.70 -25.86
CA LEU A 278 3.02 -9.94 -27.22
C LEU A 278 2.71 -11.42 -27.48
N GLY A 279 3.54 -12.34 -26.98
CA GLY A 279 3.29 -13.77 -27.07
C GLY A 279 1.98 -14.18 -26.40
N ASN A 280 1.68 -13.63 -25.21
CA ASN A 280 0.44 -13.90 -24.49
C ASN A 280 -0.78 -13.32 -25.22
N LEU A 281 -0.66 -12.11 -25.78
CA LEU A 281 -1.75 -11.47 -26.50
C LEU A 281 -2.05 -12.18 -27.83
N VAL A 282 -1.03 -12.40 -28.67
CA VAL A 282 -1.17 -13.05 -29.98
C VAL A 282 -1.59 -14.51 -29.80
N GLY A 283 -1.00 -15.24 -28.84
CA GLY A 283 -1.41 -16.61 -28.53
C GLY A 283 -2.88 -16.68 -28.07
N ASN A 284 -3.34 -15.71 -27.28
CA ASN A 284 -4.75 -15.62 -26.90
C ASN A 284 -5.66 -15.37 -28.11
N SER A 285 -5.26 -14.48 -29.02
CA SER A 285 -6.01 -14.20 -30.25
C SER A 285 -6.07 -15.41 -31.18
N LEU A 286 -4.95 -16.12 -31.40
CA LEU A 286 -4.92 -17.34 -32.23
C LEU A 286 -5.84 -18.43 -31.69
N LYS A 287 -5.86 -18.60 -30.37
CA LYS A 287 -6.68 -19.62 -29.71
C LYS A 287 -8.19 -19.38 -29.82
N HIS A 288 -8.63 -18.13 -29.92
CA HIS A 288 -10.07 -17.78 -29.96
C HIS A 288 -10.56 -17.39 -31.36
N THR A 289 -9.66 -17.20 -32.31
CA THR A 289 -10.01 -16.91 -33.71
C THR A 289 -10.36 -18.21 -34.43
N PRO A 290 -11.52 -18.30 -35.09
CA PRO A 290 -11.87 -19.48 -35.89
C PRO A 290 -11.00 -19.59 -37.15
N GLU A 291 -10.95 -20.79 -37.74
CA GLU A 291 -10.27 -21.03 -39.02
C GLU A 291 -10.75 -20.05 -40.11
N GLY A 292 -9.81 -19.53 -40.90
CA GLY A 292 -10.07 -18.49 -41.90
C GLY A 292 -10.14 -17.07 -41.34
N GLY A 293 -10.02 -16.89 -40.02
CA GLY A 293 -9.94 -15.58 -39.37
C GLY A 293 -8.57 -14.92 -39.49
N THR A 294 -8.47 -13.71 -38.92
CA THR A 294 -7.27 -12.88 -39.02
C THR A 294 -6.89 -12.29 -37.67
N VAL A 295 -5.59 -12.20 -37.41
CA VAL A 295 -5.02 -11.49 -36.27
C VAL A 295 -4.11 -10.37 -36.80
N ARG A 296 -4.43 -9.12 -36.49
CA ARG A 296 -3.59 -7.95 -36.80
C ARG A 296 -2.79 -7.57 -35.56
N VAL A 297 -1.48 -7.41 -35.73
CA VAL A 297 -0.57 -6.92 -34.69
C VAL A 297 0.04 -5.61 -35.18
N ALA A 298 -0.18 -4.53 -34.44
CA ALA A 298 0.32 -3.22 -34.85
C ALA A 298 1.03 -2.45 -33.74
N ALA A 299 1.85 -1.48 -34.14
CA ALA A 299 2.42 -0.48 -33.23
C ALA A 299 2.47 0.92 -33.89
N ALA A 300 2.14 1.94 -33.10
CA ALA A 300 2.07 3.34 -33.53
C ALA A 300 2.49 4.30 -32.40
N LEU A 301 3.00 5.49 -32.75
CA LEU A 301 3.29 6.55 -31.77
C LEU A 301 2.04 7.41 -31.56
N ARG A 302 1.52 7.47 -30.33
CA ARG A 302 0.32 8.25 -29.98
C ARG A 302 0.52 8.95 -28.65
N ASP A 303 0.27 10.26 -28.62
CA ASP A 303 0.32 11.09 -27.41
C ASP A 303 1.63 10.98 -26.59
N GLY A 304 2.75 10.65 -27.26
CA GLY A 304 4.06 10.49 -26.62
C GLY A 304 4.41 9.05 -26.21
N ASP A 305 3.48 8.10 -26.35
CA ASP A 305 3.68 6.69 -26.03
C ASP A 305 3.64 5.81 -27.29
N ILE A 306 4.31 4.65 -27.23
CA ILE A 306 4.11 3.61 -28.24
C ILE A 306 2.89 2.80 -27.84
N VAL A 307 1.85 2.84 -28.67
CA VAL A 307 0.66 2.00 -28.53
C VAL A 307 0.81 0.77 -29.41
N PHE A 308 0.76 -0.39 -28.80
CA PHE A 308 0.66 -1.69 -29.45
C PHE A 308 -0.80 -2.13 -29.49
N SER A 309 -1.24 -2.77 -30.57
CA SER A 309 -2.55 -3.40 -30.68
C SER A 309 -2.42 -4.85 -31.18
N VAL A 310 -3.26 -5.72 -30.63
CA VAL A 310 -3.51 -7.07 -31.13
C VAL A 310 -5.01 -7.21 -31.33
N GLU A 311 -5.43 -7.30 -32.58
CA GLU A 311 -6.83 -7.33 -33.01
C GLU A 311 -7.13 -8.67 -33.65
N ASP A 312 -8.17 -9.35 -33.19
CA ASP A 312 -8.64 -10.61 -33.76
C ASP A 312 -10.07 -10.51 -34.30
N THR A 313 -10.42 -11.44 -35.18
CA THR A 313 -11.79 -11.62 -35.71
C THR A 313 -12.50 -12.79 -35.03
N GLY A 314 -12.22 -13.02 -33.75
CA GLY A 314 -12.84 -14.06 -32.94
C GLY A 314 -14.32 -13.76 -32.59
N PRO A 315 -14.91 -14.54 -31.68
CA PRO A 315 -16.29 -14.37 -31.24
C PRO A 315 -16.53 -13.09 -30.43
N GLY A 316 -15.48 -12.38 -30.03
CA GLY A 316 -15.57 -11.23 -29.12
C GLY A 316 -15.84 -11.65 -27.67
N ILE A 317 -15.96 -10.64 -26.81
CA ILE A 317 -16.15 -10.76 -25.36
C ILE A 317 -17.40 -9.97 -24.98
N GLU A 318 -18.23 -10.52 -24.10
CA GLU A 318 -19.41 -9.83 -23.57
C GLU A 318 -19.00 -8.59 -22.77
N ARG A 319 -19.83 -7.54 -22.79
CA ARG A 319 -19.48 -6.25 -22.17
C ARG A 319 -19.29 -6.38 -20.65
N GLU A 320 -20.03 -7.30 -20.05
CA GLU A 320 -20.02 -7.63 -18.63
C GLU A 320 -18.73 -8.33 -18.21
N GLU A 321 -18.07 -9.04 -19.13
CA GLU A 321 -16.85 -9.81 -18.90
C GLU A 321 -15.57 -8.97 -19.13
N LEU A 322 -15.65 -7.91 -19.95
CA LEU A 322 -14.52 -7.03 -20.29
C LEU A 322 -13.73 -6.50 -19.08
N PRO A 323 -14.36 -6.06 -17.97
CA PRO A 323 -13.62 -5.57 -16.80
C PRO A 323 -12.75 -6.64 -16.14
N TYR A 324 -13.05 -7.92 -16.36
CA TYR A 324 -12.45 -9.04 -15.66
C TYR A 324 -11.45 -9.84 -16.50
N VAL A 325 -11.26 -9.51 -17.78
CA VAL A 325 -10.38 -10.28 -18.69
C VAL A 325 -8.90 -10.31 -18.26
N PHE A 326 -8.47 -9.33 -17.47
CA PHE A 326 -7.12 -9.27 -16.91
C PHE A 326 -7.04 -9.85 -15.49
N GLU A 327 -8.15 -10.27 -14.89
CA GLU A 327 -8.19 -10.93 -13.60
C GLU A 327 -7.64 -12.37 -13.71
N ARG A 328 -6.99 -12.82 -12.63
CA ARG A 328 -6.36 -14.14 -12.58
C ARG A 328 -7.38 -15.23 -12.78
N PHE A 329 -7.02 -16.27 -13.53
CA PHE A 329 -7.85 -17.45 -13.77
C PHE A 329 -9.22 -17.13 -14.39
N HIS A 330 -9.40 -15.92 -14.90
CA HIS A 330 -10.65 -15.49 -15.51
C HIS A 330 -10.80 -16.12 -16.89
N ARG A 331 -11.98 -16.71 -17.16
CA ARG A 331 -12.32 -17.37 -18.42
C ARG A 331 -13.81 -17.18 -18.67
N ALA A 332 -14.16 -16.55 -19.80
CA ALA A 332 -15.55 -16.22 -20.15
C ALA A 332 -16.46 -17.47 -20.34
N ASP A 333 -15.89 -18.63 -20.69
CA ASP A 333 -16.65 -19.88 -20.79
C ASP A 333 -15.88 -21.06 -20.19
N ARG A 334 -16.32 -21.54 -19.02
CA ARG A 334 -15.72 -22.68 -18.28
C ARG A 334 -16.09 -24.05 -18.87
N SER A 335 -17.02 -24.10 -19.85
CA SER A 335 -17.50 -25.35 -20.43
C SER A 335 -16.75 -25.76 -21.72
N ARG A 336 -16.43 -24.80 -22.59
CA ARG A 336 -15.65 -24.98 -23.83
C ARG A 336 -14.13 -25.11 -23.62
N SER A 337 -13.69 -24.94 -22.38
CA SER A 337 -12.31 -24.68 -22.00
C SER A 337 -11.40 -25.89 -21.77
N ARG A 338 -11.93 -27.11 -21.74
CA ARG A 338 -11.12 -28.33 -21.58
C ARG A 338 -10.29 -28.64 -22.83
N GLU A 339 -10.77 -28.26 -24.01
CA GLU A 339 -10.06 -28.50 -25.27
C GLU A 339 -9.00 -27.43 -25.57
N THR A 340 -9.17 -26.19 -25.09
CA THR A 340 -8.31 -25.06 -25.48
C THR A 340 -7.22 -24.70 -24.46
N GLY A 341 -7.13 -25.40 -23.32
CA GLY A 341 -5.89 -25.57 -22.54
C GLY A 341 -5.21 -24.34 -21.89
N GLY A 342 -5.92 -23.23 -21.66
CA GLY A 342 -5.29 -22.02 -21.08
C GLY A 342 -5.58 -21.83 -19.60
N ALA A 343 -4.53 -21.53 -18.83
CA ALA A 343 -4.59 -21.25 -17.39
C ALA A 343 -5.39 -20.01 -16.98
N GLY A 344 -5.69 -19.10 -17.92
CA GLY A 344 -6.26 -17.78 -17.59
C GLY A 344 -5.27 -16.83 -16.89
N LEU A 345 -3.97 -17.12 -16.95
CA LEU A 345 -2.92 -16.29 -16.35
C LEU A 345 -2.22 -15.37 -17.36
N GLY A 346 -2.28 -15.68 -18.66
CA GLY A 346 -1.53 -14.97 -19.69
C GLY A 346 -1.82 -13.47 -19.77
N LEU A 347 -3.10 -13.07 -19.72
CA LEU A 347 -3.49 -11.66 -19.74
C LEU A 347 -3.15 -10.93 -18.43
N THR A 348 -3.25 -11.59 -17.28
CA THR A 348 -2.82 -11.02 -16.00
C THR A 348 -1.31 -10.80 -15.97
N ILE A 349 -0.52 -11.76 -16.47
CA ILE A 349 0.93 -11.62 -16.60
C ILE A 349 1.26 -10.48 -17.56
N ALA A 350 0.57 -10.40 -18.71
CA ALA A 350 0.76 -9.32 -19.67
C ALA A 350 0.52 -7.94 -19.02
N ARG A 351 -0.57 -7.81 -18.24
CA ARG A 351 -0.86 -6.60 -17.47
C ARG A 351 0.27 -6.26 -16.49
N GLY A 352 0.69 -7.22 -15.67
CA GLY A 352 1.76 -7.02 -14.70
C GLY A 352 3.08 -6.60 -15.32
N LEU A 353 3.44 -7.21 -16.46
CA LEU A 353 4.64 -6.84 -17.22
C LEU A 353 4.54 -5.42 -17.81
N VAL A 354 3.40 -5.06 -18.39
CA VAL A 354 3.17 -3.71 -18.95
C VAL A 354 3.22 -2.66 -17.85
N GLU A 355 2.55 -2.90 -16.72
CA GLU A 355 2.56 -2.00 -15.56
C GLU A 355 3.97 -1.85 -14.97
N ALA A 356 4.77 -2.93 -14.92
CA ALA A 356 6.17 -2.87 -14.49
C ALA A 356 7.05 -2.00 -15.42
N HIS A 357 6.67 -1.84 -16.70
CA HIS A 357 7.31 -0.92 -17.64
C HIS A 357 6.75 0.52 -17.57
N GLY A 358 5.82 0.80 -16.65
CA GLY A 358 5.15 2.10 -16.54
C GLY A 358 4.09 2.35 -17.61
N GLY A 359 3.68 1.31 -18.34
CA GLY A 359 2.63 1.37 -19.33
C GLY A 359 1.24 1.04 -18.76
N ARG A 360 0.25 1.08 -19.65
CA ARG A 360 -1.14 0.65 -19.42
C ARG A 360 -1.58 -0.37 -20.46
N ILE A 361 -2.46 -1.30 -20.08
CA ILE A 361 -3.09 -2.30 -20.95
C ILE A 361 -4.62 -2.22 -20.85
N TRP A 362 -5.35 -2.42 -21.94
CA TRP A 362 -6.82 -2.44 -21.94
C TRP A 362 -7.35 -3.28 -23.11
N ALA A 363 -8.65 -3.60 -23.07
CA ALA A 363 -9.32 -4.38 -24.11
C ALA A 363 -10.59 -3.68 -24.58
N GLU A 364 -10.86 -3.80 -25.88
CA GLU A 364 -12.08 -3.38 -26.55
C GLU A 364 -12.63 -4.59 -27.32
N SER A 365 -13.92 -4.87 -27.23
CA SER A 365 -14.50 -6.04 -27.89
C SER A 365 -15.97 -5.84 -28.18
N GLU A 366 -16.43 -6.44 -29.27
CA GLU A 366 -17.84 -6.53 -29.62
C GLU A 366 -18.15 -7.98 -30.03
N VAL A 367 -19.19 -8.55 -29.43
CA VAL A 367 -19.62 -9.94 -29.69
C VAL A 367 -19.90 -10.11 -31.19
N GLY A 368 -19.26 -11.11 -31.79
CA GLY A 368 -19.34 -11.44 -33.22
C GLY A 368 -18.43 -10.62 -34.13
N ARG A 369 -17.69 -9.63 -33.63
CA ARG A 369 -16.71 -8.85 -34.41
C ARG A 369 -15.26 -9.13 -34.05
N GLY A 370 -15.01 -9.61 -32.83
CA GLY A 370 -13.69 -9.95 -32.33
C GLY A 370 -13.21 -9.02 -31.21
N THR A 371 -11.94 -9.14 -30.86
CA THR A 371 -11.35 -8.46 -29.70
C THR A 371 -10.09 -7.70 -30.09
N SER A 372 -9.93 -6.51 -29.53
CA SER A 372 -8.73 -5.68 -29.67
C SER A 372 -8.12 -5.44 -28.29
N ILE A 373 -6.91 -5.94 -28.06
CA ILE A 373 -6.16 -5.69 -26.84
C ILE A 373 -5.03 -4.71 -27.15
N PHE A 374 -4.92 -3.68 -26.34
CA PHE A 374 -3.94 -2.61 -26.51
C PHE A 374 -3.04 -2.52 -25.30
N PHE A 375 -1.77 -2.20 -25.51
CA PHE A 375 -0.89 -1.77 -24.43
C PHE A 375 0.04 -0.65 -24.86
N THR A 376 0.57 0.08 -23.88
CA THR A 376 1.47 1.22 -24.10
C THR A 376 2.84 0.95 -23.52
N LEU A 377 3.86 1.55 -24.14
CA LEU A 377 5.17 1.75 -23.51
C LEU A 377 5.52 3.25 -23.57
N PRO A 378 5.97 3.83 -22.45
CA PRO A 378 6.36 5.23 -22.43
C PRO A 378 7.61 5.44 -23.29
N VAL A 379 7.59 6.45 -24.16
CA VAL A 379 8.82 6.88 -24.85
C VAL A 379 9.53 7.85 -23.91
N PRO A 380 10.75 7.53 -23.43
CA PRO A 380 11.49 8.51 -22.65
C PRO A 380 11.73 9.74 -23.51
N VAL A 381 11.23 10.89 -23.06
CA VAL A 381 11.54 12.18 -23.66
C VAL A 381 13.04 12.37 -23.51
N VAL A 382 13.78 12.22 -24.60
CA VAL A 382 15.17 12.68 -24.64
C VAL A 382 15.10 14.20 -24.58
N GLU A 383 15.32 14.79 -23.40
CA GLU A 383 15.51 16.24 -23.33
C GLU A 383 16.69 16.60 -24.25
N PRO A 384 16.56 17.62 -25.12
CA PRO A 384 17.58 17.99 -26.10
C PRO A 384 18.81 18.69 -25.46
N GLY A 385 19.34 18.15 -24.36
CA GLY A 385 20.48 18.67 -23.61
C GLY A 385 21.62 17.67 -23.32
N ASP A 386 21.36 16.36 -23.27
CA ASP A 386 22.35 15.38 -22.77
C ASP A 386 23.11 14.60 -23.86
N ALA A 387 23.15 15.11 -25.09
CA ALA A 387 23.96 14.53 -26.18
C ALA A 387 25.49 14.78 -26.05
N HIS A 388 26.00 15.08 -24.85
CA HIS A 388 27.42 15.27 -24.57
C HIS A 388 27.85 14.51 -23.31
N HIS A 389 28.09 13.20 -23.43
CA HIS A 389 29.28 12.61 -22.83
C HIS A 389 29.56 11.20 -23.40
N PRO A 390 30.58 11.03 -24.25
CA PRO A 390 31.16 9.73 -24.50
C PRO A 390 32.17 9.43 -23.38
N TYR A 391 32.00 8.30 -22.70
CA TYR A 391 33.11 7.59 -22.04
C TYR A 391 33.02 6.12 -22.40
#